data_AF-A0A6G3LQB0-F1
#
_entry.id   AF-A0A6G3LQB0-F1
#
_cell.length_a   1.000
_cell.length_b   1.000
_cell.length_c   1.000
_cell.angle_alpha   90.00
_cell.angle_beta   90.00
_cell.angle_gamma   90.00
#
_symmetry.space_group_name_H-M   'P 1'
#
loop_
_entity.id
_entity.type
_entity.pdbx_description
1 polymer ?
#
loop_
_entity_poly.entity_id
_entity_poly.type
_entity_poly.pdbx_seq_one_letter_code
_entity_poly.pdbx_strand_id
1 'polypeptide(L)'
;MLLWFYGKVRFCIEYEAVEKGLQVAKVNPRGTSSICPRCDGRLIEVGHRVLVCKRCRFTGNRDVIAAINMYRRYVLGHSRWDPWGGPESPQAR
;
A
#
# COMPACT_ATOMS: atom_id res chain seq x y z
N MET A 1 10.11 10.64 18.57
CA MET A 1 9.48 11.86 18.04
C MET A 1 8.74 11.64 16.70
N LEU A 2 9.35 11.01 15.69
CA LEU A 2 8.76 10.84 14.34
C LEU A 2 7.49 9.98 14.27
N LEU A 3 7.30 9.01 15.19
CA LEU A 3 6.13 8.11 15.18
C LEU A 3 4.79 8.83 15.39
N TRP A 4 4.79 9.93 16.16
CA TRP A 4 3.56 10.69 16.48
C TRP A 4 2.95 11.35 15.24
N PHE A 5 3.79 11.84 14.33
CA PHE A 5 3.35 12.49 13.10
C PHE A 5 2.59 11.51 12.18
N TYR A 6 3.06 10.27 12.04
CA TYR A 6 2.37 9.27 11.23
C TYR A 6 0.98 8.92 11.78
N GLY A 7 0.85 8.82 13.11
CA GLY A 7 -0.44 8.61 13.77
C GLY A 7 -1.42 9.76 13.52
N LYS A 8 -0.95 11.01 13.64
CA LYS A 8 -1.75 12.20 13.32
C LYS A 8 -2.18 12.27 11.86
N VAL A 9 -1.26 12.04 10.92
CA VAL A 9 -1.57 12.07 9.48
C VAL A 9 -2.64 11.03 9.16
N ARG A 10 -2.51 9.81 9.69
CA ARG A 10 -3.51 8.77 9.54
C ARG A 10 -4.87 9.18 10.10
N PHE A 11 -4.89 9.77 11.30
CA PHE A 11 -6.13 10.25 11.93
C PHE A 11 -6.81 11.33 11.07
N CYS A 12 -6.06 12.32 10.58
CA CYS A 12 -6.62 13.38 9.73
C CYS A 12 -7.20 12.81 8.43
N ILE A 13 -6.52 11.85 7.78
CA ILE A 13 -7.02 11.19 6.58
C ILE A 13 -8.31 10.42 6.86
N GLU A 14 -8.35 9.65 7.96
CA GLU A 14 -9.54 8.88 8.36
C GLU A 14 -10.72 9.82 8.69
N TYR A 15 -10.47 10.93 9.39
CA TYR A 15 -11.49 11.92 9.73
C TYR A 15 -12.10 12.57 8.48
N GLU A 16 -11.27 13.10 7.58
CA GLU A 16 -11.72 13.74 6.34
C GLU A 16 -12.45 12.77 5.40
N ALA A 17 -12.05 11.50 5.38
CA ALA A 17 -12.73 10.49 4.59
C ALA A 17 -14.14 10.23 5.11
N VAL A 18 -14.32 10.15 6.44
CA VAL A 18 -15.65 9.98 7.06
C VAL A 18 -16.55 11.17 6.76
N GLU A 19 -16.06 12.40 6.91
CA GLU A 19 -16.78 13.64 6.58
C GLU A 19 -17.30 13.65 5.13
N LYS A 20 -16.52 13.08 4.20
CA LYS A 20 -16.86 13.01 2.76
C LYS A 20 -17.60 11.74 2.35
N GLY A 21 -17.93 10.85 3.30
CA GLY A 21 -18.58 9.56 3.01
C GLY A 21 -17.71 8.57 2.22
N LEU A 22 -16.38 8.71 2.29
CA LEU A 22 -15.42 7.83 1.62
C LEU A 22 -15.01 6.66 2.53
N GLN A 23 -14.77 5.50 1.94
CA GLN A 23 -14.26 4.33 2.66
C GLN A 23 -12.73 4.32 2.70
N VAL A 24 -12.16 4.03 3.87
CA VAL A 24 -10.70 3.89 4.07
C VAL A 24 -10.34 2.44 4.33
N ALA A 25 -9.53 1.85 3.45
CA ALA A 25 -9.02 0.50 3.61
C ALA A 25 -7.59 0.49 4.17
N LYS A 26 -7.35 -0.30 5.21
CA LYS A 26 -6.04 -0.44 5.86
C LYS A 26 -5.33 -1.65 5.27
N VAL A 27 -4.27 -1.42 4.51
CA VAL A 27 -3.46 -2.48 3.88
C VAL A 27 -2.13 -2.63 4.61
N ASN A 28 -1.66 -3.86 4.82
CA ASN A 28 -0.35 -4.11 5.41
C ASN A 28 0.78 -3.64 4.46
N PRO A 29 1.63 -2.67 4.84
CA PRO A 29 2.69 -2.15 3.98
C PRO A 29 3.96 -3.01 3.97
N ARG A 30 4.04 -4.07 4.77
CA ARG A 30 5.27 -4.87 4.93
C ARG A 30 5.73 -5.45 3.59
N GLY A 31 6.90 -5.07 3.12
CA GLY A 31 7.51 -5.59 1.89
C GLY A 31 6.92 -5.04 0.58
N THR A 32 6.10 -3.98 0.61
CA THR A 32 5.57 -3.38 -0.63
C THR A 32 6.63 -2.61 -1.42
N SER A 33 7.68 -2.12 -0.78
CA SER A 33 8.76 -1.34 -1.40
C SER A 33 9.91 -2.19 -1.95
N SER A 34 9.89 -3.51 -1.79
CA SER A 34 10.98 -4.40 -2.20
C SER A 34 10.58 -5.44 -3.25
N ILE A 35 9.30 -5.45 -3.64
CA ILE A 35 8.72 -6.41 -4.59
C ILE A 35 8.44 -5.69 -5.91
N CYS A 36 8.83 -6.30 -7.02
CA CYS A 36 8.54 -5.77 -8.35
C CYS A 36 7.05 -5.89 -8.67
N PRO A 37 6.36 -4.80 -9.07
CA PRO A 37 4.93 -4.84 -9.37
C PRO A 37 4.59 -5.62 -10.66
N ARG A 38 5.60 -6.05 -11.43
CA ARG A 38 5.42 -6.72 -12.72
C ARG A 38 5.66 -8.21 -12.69
N CYS A 39 6.66 -8.67 -11.94
CA CYS A 39 7.10 -10.06 -11.94
C CYS A 39 7.32 -10.63 -10.54
N ASP A 40 6.90 -9.88 -9.51
CA ASP A 40 7.00 -10.21 -8.07
C ASP A 40 8.42 -10.58 -7.61
N GLY A 41 9.43 -10.22 -8.39
CA GLY A 41 10.84 -10.42 -8.08
C GLY A 41 11.35 -9.39 -7.08
N ARG A 42 12.42 -9.73 -6.37
CA ARG A 42 13.09 -8.79 -5.45
C ARG A 42 13.72 -7.64 -6.22
N LEU A 43 13.43 -6.42 -5.77
CA LEU A 43 14.03 -5.19 -6.27
C LEU A 43 15.36 -4.91 -5.56
N ILE A 44 16.26 -4.25 -6.29
CA ILE A 44 17.57 -3.83 -5.77
C ILE A 44 17.65 -2.32 -5.91
N GLU A 45 18.16 -1.67 -4.87
CA GLU A 45 18.42 -0.25 -4.89
C GLU A 45 19.71 0.04 -5.65
N VAL A 46 19.62 0.88 -6.67
CA VAL A 46 20.76 1.24 -7.54
C VAL A 46 21.15 2.72 -7.36
N GLY A 47 20.36 3.49 -6.59
CA GLY A 47 20.63 4.88 -6.25
C GLY A 47 19.60 5.40 -5.24
N HIS A 48 19.57 6.71 -4.98
CA HIS A 48 18.64 7.28 -4.00
C HIS A 48 17.17 7.13 -4.43
N ARG A 49 16.41 6.26 -3.74
CA ARG A 49 14.99 5.92 -3.99
C ARG A 49 14.71 5.26 -5.34
N VAL A 50 15.72 4.86 -6.11
CA VAL A 50 15.55 4.18 -7.41
C VAL A 50 15.79 2.68 -7.25
N LEU A 51 14.79 1.90 -7.63
CA LEU A 51 14.78 0.45 -7.55
C LEU A 51 14.77 -0.17 -8.93
N VAL A 52 15.57 -1.23 -9.11
CA VAL A 52 15.69 -1.99 -10.36
C VAL A 52 15.40 -3.46 -10.11
N CYS A 53 14.60 -4.06 -10.98
CA CYS A 53 14.35 -5.50 -10.98
C CYS A 53 15.34 -6.23 -11.89
N LYS A 54 16.10 -7.19 -11.35
CA LYS A 54 17.02 -8.02 -12.16
C LYS A 54 16.32 -8.96 -13.14
N ARG A 55 15.06 -9.34 -12.87
CA ARG A 55 14.31 -10.30 -13.70
C ARG A 55 13.67 -9.64 -14.93
N CYS A 56 12.88 -8.58 -14.72
CA CYS A 56 12.14 -7.92 -15.80
C CYS A 56 12.74 -6.57 -16.24
N ARG A 57 13.90 -6.17 -15.69
CA ARG A 57 14.59 -4.89 -15.93
C ARG A 57 13.73 -3.65 -15.69
N PHE A 58 12.68 -3.78 -14.88
CA PHE A 58 11.86 -2.64 -14.46
C PHE A 58 12.65 -1.72 -13.54
N THR A 59 12.59 -0.42 -13.81
CA THR A 59 13.21 0.64 -13.00
C THR A 59 12.12 1.62 -12.56
N GLY A 60 12.11 1.99 -11.27
CA GLY A 60 11.13 2.96 -10.77
C GLY A 60 11.47 3.49 -9.38
N ASN A 61 10.74 4.52 -8.96
CA ASN A 61 10.89 5.09 -7.62
C ASN A 61 10.26 4.15 -6.57
N ARG A 62 10.94 3.97 -5.44
CA ARG A 62 10.51 3.19 -4.27
C ARG A 62 9.08 3.52 -3.83
N ASP A 63 8.71 4.80 -3.79
CA ASP A 63 7.39 5.22 -3.27
C ASP A 63 6.26 4.85 -4.23
N VAL A 64 6.49 5.06 -5.52
CA VAL A 64 5.54 4.69 -6.58
C VAL A 64 5.32 3.18 -6.60
N ILE A 65 6.40 2.41 -6.48
CA ILE A 65 6.34 0.96 -6.38
C ILE A 65 5.56 0.52 -5.14
N ALA A 66 5.82 1.14 -3.99
CA ALA A 66 5.10 0.85 -2.76
C ALA A 66 3.60 1.14 -2.89
N ALA A 67 3.21 2.26 -3.51
CA ALA A 67 1.81 2.61 -3.77
C ALA A 67 1.11 1.59 -4.68
N ILE A 68 1.74 1.20 -5.79
CA ILE A 68 1.20 0.20 -6.71
C ILE A 68 1.01 -1.14 -5.99
N ASN A 69 1.98 -1.58 -5.21
CA ASN A 69 1.89 -2.85 -4.49
C ASN A 69 0.87 -2.81 -3.35
N MET A 70 0.67 -1.66 -2.69
CA MET A 70 -0.42 -1.47 -1.73
C MET A 70 -1.79 -1.61 -2.40
N TYR A 71 -1.97 -0.98 -3.57
CA TYR A 71 -3.20 -1.12 -4.35
C TYR A 71 -3.43 -2.56 -4.83
N ARG A 72 -2.40 -3.23 -5.37
CA ARG A 72 -2.50 -4.64 -5.79
C ARG A 72 -2.91 -5.54 -4.63
N ARG A 73 -2.38 -5.33 -3.43
CA ARG A 73 -2.78 -6.09 -2.23
C ARG A 73 -4.22 -5.84 -1.83
N TYR A 74 -4.67 -4.59 -1.89
CA TYR A 74 -6.08 -4.25 -1.66
C TYR A 74 -6.98 -5.00 -2.65
N VAL A 75 -6.72 -4.88 -3.96
CA VAL A 75 -7.54 -5.53 -4.99
C VAL A 75 -7.53 -7.05 -4.86
N LEU A 76 -6.37 -7.67 -4.61
CA LEU A 76 -6.29 -9.12 -4.46
C LEU A 76 -7.02 -9.61 -3.20
N GLY A 77 -6.90 -8.88 -2.08
CA GLY A 77 -7.56 -9.20 -0.82
C GLY A 77 -9.07 -8.90 -0.80
N HIS A 78 -9.53 -7.95 -1.62
CA HIS A 78 -10.93 -7.49 -1.69
C HIS A 78 -11.60 -7.85 -3.03
N SER A 79 -11.04 -8.77 -3.82
CA SER A 79 -11.60 -9.26 -5.08
C SER A 79 -12.97 -9.94 -4.96
N ARG A 80 -13.45 -10.13 -3.73
CA ARG A 80 -14.80 -10.55 -3.39
C ARG A 80 -15.63 -9.34 -2.94
N TRP A 81 -15.80 -8.36 -3.82
CA TRP A 81 -16.68 -7.22 -3.53
C TRP A 81 -18.13 -7.70 -3.59
N ASP A 82 -18.68 -8.08 -2.44
CA ASP A 82 -20.11 -8.30 -2.25
C ASP A 82 -20.80 -6.91 -2.34
N PRO A 83 -21.79 -6.70 -3.23
CA PRO A 83 -22.40 -5.38 -3.46
C PRO A 83 -23.11 -4.78 -2.24
N TRP A 84 -23.28 -5.56 -1.16
CA TRP A 84 -23.99 -5.20 0.07
C TRP A 84 -23.23 -5.59 1.34
N GLY A 85 -21.92 -5.83 1.27
CA GLY A 85 -21.09 -6.24 2.42
C GLY A 85 -20.32 -5.07 3.03
N GLY A 86 -20.80 -4.53 4.15
CA GLY A 86 -20.15 -3.46 4.92
C GLY A 86 -18.75 -3.83 5.47
N PRO A 87 -18.09 -2.90 6.19
CA PRO A 87 -16.69 -3.06 6.58
C PRO A 87 -16.54 -4.07 7.72
N GLU A 88 -16.33 -5.34 7.39
CA GLU A 88 -15.72 -6.27 8.35
C GLU A 88 -14.22 -5.98 8.42
N SER A 89 -13.85 -5.01 9.25
CA SER A 89 -12.54 -5.07 9.90
C SER A 89 -12.58 -6.20 10.92
N PRO A 90 -11.67 -7.18 10.82
CA PRO A 90 -10.92 -7.48 12.03
C PRO A 90 -9.44 -7.19 11.80
N GLN A 91 -8.96 -6.23 12.58
CA GLN A 91 -7.62 -6.30 13.11
C GLN A 91 -7.41 -7.71 13.69
N ALA A 92 -6.67 -8.57 13.00
CA ALA A 92 -6.34 -9.90 13.48
C ALA A 92 -4.82 -10.09 13.41
N ARG A 93 -4.18 -9.72 14.54
CA ARG A 93 -2.79 -9.91 14.98
C ARG A 93 -1.68 -9.09 14.32
#